data_AF-A0A7K2J6X3-F1
#
_entry.id   AF-A0A7K2J6X3-F1
#
_cell.length_a   1.000
_cell.length_b   1.000
_cell.length_c   1.000
_cell.angle_alpha   90.00
_cell.angle_beta   90.00
_cell.angle_gamma   90.00
#
_symmetry.space_group_name_H-M   'P 1'
#
loop_
_entity.id
_entity.type
_entity.pdbx_description
1 polymer ?
#
loop_
_entity_poly.entity_id
_entity_poly.type
_entity_poly.pdbx_seq_one_letter_code
_entity_poly.pdbx_strand_id
1 'polypeptide(L)'
;MARGGQRQHRRQCHHHPAPAHRPEPRHRCRRDLRQRHRRQGEGLPALPEPHRRRGRRPRHLVQADRHGLLRLERQRGEGGTGAAQPVRSRPGRGRGLRVRYGLRRQEVPAEQGAERGRDRRSRHLAGAGLRLGLRRGGGGGSTKLTHAQVSSMFSGAGITWTSTGNCSNRNVSTCTSFEQMRRTTAEGTVALRRASGCAILVTGGTETGHANGTYSHWNGYKVDFSPQSCISNYITRTFTRIGDRGDGAAQYKSASGNVYAREGSHWDVTFHN
;
A
#
# COMPACT_ATOMS: atom_id res chain seq x y z
N MET A 1 23.16 49.50 -61.35
CA MET A 1 22.26 48.32 -61.37
C MET A 1 22.44 47.54 -60.07
N ALA A 2 21.32 47.11 -59.46
CA ALA A 2 21.10 46.11 -58.38
C ALA A 2 22.07 46.05 -57.16
N ARG A 3 21.69 46.45 -55.93
CA ARG A 3 20.77 45.86 -54.93
C ARG A 3 21.18 44.46 -54.41
N GLY A 4 21.51 44.40 -53.10
CA GLY A 4 21.55 43.18 -52.30
C GLY A 4 21.28 43.52 -50.83
N GLY A 5 19.99 43.52 -50.44
CA GLY A 5 19.52 43.90 -49.11
C GLY A 5 19.38 42.71 -48.15
N GLN A 6 19.74 42.91 -46.88
CA GLN A 6 19.34 42.02 -45.79
C GLN A 6 18.09 42.59 -45.09
N ARG A 7 17.01 41.81 -45.17
CA ARG A 7 15.71 42.09 -44.57
C ARG A 7 15.75 41.80 -43.07
N GLN A 8 15.57 42.83 -42.24
CA GLN A 8 15.20 42.66 -40.84
C GLN A 8 13.69 42.44 -40.75
N HIS A 9 13.26 41.24 -40.35
CA HIS A 9 11.87 40.97 -39.98
C HIS A 9 11.55 41.63 -38.63
N ARG A 10 11.07 42.87 -38.66
CA ARG A 10 10.40 43.50 -37.51
C ARG A 10 8.99 42.91 -37.40
N ARG A 11 8.75 42.10 -36.36
CA ARG A 11 7.39 41.75 -35.93
C ARG A 11 6.75 43.03 -35.35
N GLN A 12 5.79 43.59 -36.06
CA GLN A 12 4.95 44.68 -35.56
C GLN A 12 3.85 44.07 -34.68
N CYS A 13 3.85 44.38 -33.39
CA CYS A 13 2.72 44.12 -32.50
C CYS A 13 1.81 45.35 -32.52
N HIS A 14 0.61 45.22 -33.08
CA HIS A 14 -0.43 46.24 -33.02
C HIS A 14 -0.92 46.43 -31.57
N HIS A 15 -0.83 47.67 -31.07
CA HIS A 15 -1.45 48.11 -29.82
C HIS A 15 -2.87 48.59 -30.09
N HIS A 16 -3.86 48.04 -29.38
CA HIS A 16 -5.16 48.68 -29.13
C HIS A 16 -5.08 49.41 -27.78
N PRO A 17 -5.61 50.64 -27.65
CA PRO A 17 -5.64 51.36 -26.39
C PRO A 17 -6.90 51.02 -25.57
N ALA A 18 -6.75 50.88 -24.25
CA ALA A 18 -7.84 50.92 -23.29
C ALA A 18 -7.46 51.84 -22.11
N PRO A 19 -8.43 52.54 -21.49
CA PRO A 19 -8.20 53.82 -20.83
C PRO A 19 -7.73 53.71 -19.37
N ALA A 20 -7.21 54.86 -18.92
CA ALA A 20 -6.60 55.13 -17.63
C ALA A 20 -7.47 54.77 -16.42
N HIS A 21 -6.87 54.17 -15.39
CA HIS A 21 -6.81 54.68 -14.01
C HIS A 21 -5.88 53.77 -13.18
N ARG A 22 -4.88 54.39 -12.54
CA ARG A 22 -3.83 53.83 -11.66
C ARG A 22 -4.13 54.30 -10.21
N PRO A 23 -3.63 53.67 -9.13
CA PRO A 23 -2.21 53.42 -8.90
C PRO A 23 -1.79 52.03 -8.37
N GLU A 24 -0.48 51.79 -8.48
CA GLU A 24 0.27 50.52 -8.46
C GLU A 24 0.43 49.81 -7.10
N PRO A 25 0.76 48.50 -7.12
CA PRO A 25 1.66 47.85 -6.16
C PRO A 25 3.09 47.70 -6.72
N ARG A 26 4.11 48.05 -5.92
CA ARG A 26 5.54 47.96 -6.28
C ARG A 26 6.10 46.55 -6.05
N HIS A 27 6.46 45.86 -7.13
CA HIS A 27 7.48 44.79 -7.14
C HIS A 27 8.76 45.33 -7.79
N ARG A 28 9.91 45.17 -7.11
CA ARG A 28 11.25 45.38 -7.69
C ARG A 28 11.99 44.04 -7.76
N CYS A 29 12.17 43.54 -8.98
CA CYS A 29 13.27 42.66 -9.36
C CYS A 29 14.35 43.50 -10.03
N ARG A 30 15.61 43.39 -9.62
CA ARG A 30 16.77 43.76 -10.45
C ARG A 30 17.92 42.76 -10.29
N ARG A 31 18.56 42.57 -11.44
CA ARG A 31 19.63 41.64 -11.86
C ARG A 31 21.00 41.87 -11.21
N ASP A 32 21.76 40.78 -11.23
CA ASP A 32 23.18 40.58 -11.55
C ASP A 32 24.26 41.51 -10.98
N LEU A 33 25.22 40.89 -10.29
CA LEU A 33 26.65 41.25 -10.34
C LEU A 33 27.50 39.97 -10.17
N ARG A 34 28.29 39.66 -11.19
CA ARG A 34 29.39 38.67 -11.18
C ARG A 34 30.74 39.40 -11.10
N GLN A 35 31.72 38.69 -10.50
CA GLN A 35 33.18 38.92 -10.44
C GLN A 35 33.65 39.97 -9.41
N ARG A 36 34.66 39.75 -8.55
CA ARG A 36 36.03 39.30 -8.81
C ARG A 36 36.78 38.81 -7.54
N HIS A 37 37.70 37.85 -7.75
CA HIS A 37 39.06 37.65 -7.15
C HIS A 37 39.25 37.56 -5.61
N ARG A 38 39.68 36.40 -5.07
CA ARG A 38 41.06 35.84 -4.91
C ARG A 38 41.87 36.38 -3.71
N ARG A 39 42.15 35.42 -2.79
CA ARG A 39 43.37 35.18 -1.97
C ARG A 39 43.68 36.04 -0.73
N GLN A 40 43.66 35.39 0.44
CA GLN A 40 44.72 35.18 1.47
C GLN A 40 44.01 34.70 2.76
N GLY A 41 44.44 33.74 3.58
CA GLY A 41 45.69 32.99 3.61
C GLY A 41 46.37 32.98 4.98
N GLU A 42 45.68 32.73 6.11
CA GLU A 42 46.24 32.47 7.45
C GLU A 42 45.20 31.62 8.22
N GLY A 43 45.43 30.61 9.07
CA GLY A 43 46.61 30.00 9.67
C GLY A 43 46.22 29.32 11.00
N LEU A 44 45.88 28.01 10.98
CA LEU A 44 45.97 26.98 12.08
C LEU A 44 45.27 27.24 13.46
N PRO A 45 45.08 26.24 14.36
CA PRO A 45 45.56 24.85 14.32
C PRO A 45 44.49 23.73 14.47
N ALA A 46 44.96 22.53 14.12
CA ALA A 46 44.29 21.24 14.21
C ALA A 46 43.99 20.80 15.65
N LEU A 47 42.85 20.12 15.82
CA LEU A 47 42.52 19.37 17.03
C LEU A 47 42.96 17.89 16.89
N PRO A 48 43.43 17.26 17.99
CA PRO A 48 44.04 15.94 17.95
C PRO A 48 43.02 14.77 17.98
N GLU A 49 43.15 13.86 17.03
CA GLU A 49 42.92 12.40 17.21
C GLU A 49 44.18 11.82 17.86
N PRO A 50 44.11 10.86 18.82
CA PRO A 50 43.86 9.47 18.44
C PRO A 50 43.23 8.57 19.55
N HIS A 51 42.77 7.37 19.19
CA HIS A 51 43.37 6.10 19.65
C HIS A 51 42.68 4.87 19.04
N ARG A 52 43.35 4.32 18.02
CA ARG A 52 43.14 2.96 17.53
C ARG A 52 43.50 1.95 18.61
N ARG A 53 42.58 1.07 19.02
CA ARG A 53 42.92 -0.21 19.63
C ARG A 53 42.98 -1.30 18.56
N ARG A 54 44.17 -1.90 18.42
CA ARG A 54 44.45 -3.13 17.67
C ARG A 54 44.28 -4.34 18.60
N GLY A 55 43.88 -5.47 18.00
CA GLY A 55 43.93 -6.83 18.59
C GLY A 55 42.54 -7.36 18.93
N ARG A 56 42.11 -8.58 18.61
CA ARG A 56 42.78 -9.78 18.08
C ARG A 56 41.71 -10.62 17.38
N ARG A 57 42.02 -11.19 16.22
CA ARG A 57 41.27 -12.32 15.62
C ARG A 57 41.80 -13.63 16.21
N PRO A 58 40.95 -14.63 16.43
CA PRO A 58 41.35 -16.01 16.25
C PRO A 58 40.80 -16.52 14.91
N ARG A 59 41.71 -16.97 14.05
CA ARG A 59 41.41 -17.92 12.97
C ARG A 59 41.41 -19.31 13.60
N HIS A 60 40.33 -20.07 13.45
CA HIS A 60 40.44 -21.51 13.31
C HIS A 60 39.51 -21.95 12.17
N LEU A 61 40.16 -22.25 11.05
CA LEU A 61 39.68 -23.16 10.03
C LEU A 61 39.80 -24.57 10.63
N VAL A 62 38.72 -25.35 10.67
CA VAL A 62 38.77 -26.79 10.39
C VAL A 62 37.51 -27.13 9.59
N GLN A 63 37.76 -27.84 8.51
CA GLN A 63 36.86 -28.34 7.50
C GLN A 63 36.89 -29.87 7.62
N ALA A 64 35.73 -30.52 7.72
CA ALA A 64 35.52 -31.97 7.49
C ALA A 64 33.99 -32.21 7.46
N ASP A 65 33.45 -32.52 6.28
CA ASP A 65 32.92 -33.84 5.86
C ASP A 65 31.46 -34.08 6.30
N ARG A 66 30.50 -34.10 5.37
CA ARG A 66 30.06 -35.24 4.53
C ARG A 66 29.33 -36.34 5.32
N HIS A 67 28.05 -36.50 4.96
CA HIS A 67 27.21 -37.71 4.96
C HIS A 67 27.15 -38.60 6.21
N GLY A 68 25.94 -38.76 6.75
CA GLY A 68 25.65 -39.79 7.75
C GLY A 68 24.17 -39.90 8.09
N LEU A 69 23.37 -40.42 7.17
CA LEU A 69 22.09 -41.06 7.46
C LEU A 69 22.34 -42.21 8.44
N LEU A 70 21.78 -42.16 9.65
CA LEU A 70 21.36 -43.38 10.33
C LEU A 70 20.06 -43.17 11.12
N ARG A 71 19.17 -44.11 10.83
CA ARG A 71 17.87 -44.45 11.38
C ARG A 71 18.08 -45.36 12.60
N LEU A 72 16.96 -45.68 13.28
CA LEU A 72 16.75 -46.57 14.46
C LEU A 72 16.87 -45.83 15.80
N GLU A 73 16.02 -46.00 16.81
CA GLU A 73 14.84 -46.84 17.08
C GLU A 73 14.17 -46.25 18.34
N ARG A 74 12.86 -45.96 18.32
CA ARG A 74 11.80 -46.65 19.09
C ARG A 74 12.26 -47.37 20.38
N GLN A 75 11.99 -46.79 21.55
CA GLN A 75 11.77 -47.54 22.79
C GLN A 75 10.48 -47.11 23.49
N ARG A 76 9.69 -48.14 23.81
CA ARG A 76 8.49 -48.14 24.65
C ARG A 76 8.90 -48.45 26.09
N GLY A 77 8.11 -47.95 27.04
CA GLY A 77 8.01 -48.34 28.45
C GLY A 77 7.24 -47.23 29.17
N GLU A 78 5.94 -47.35 29.47
CA GLU A 78 5.35 -48.07 30.63
C GLU A 78 6.06 -47.68 31.94
N GLY A 79 5.42 -47.17 33.00
CA GLY A 79 4.04 -46.87 33.35
C GLY A 79 4.06 -46.06 34.66
N GLY A 80 2.91 -45.65 35.18
CA GLY A 80 2.87 -44.97 36.49
C GLY A 80 1.57 -44.24 36.79
N THR A 81 0.68 -44.95 37.47
CA THR A 81 -0.61 -44.53 38.02
C THR A 81 -0.50 -43.35 38.99
N GLY A 82 -1.41 -42.37 38.86
CA GLY A 82 -1.56 -41.28 39.84
C GLY A 82 -2.90 -40.57 39.66
N ALA A 83 -3.96 -41.17 40.19
CA ALA A 83 -5.28 -40.55 40.31
C ALA A 83 -5.25 -39.47 41.40
N ALA A 84 -5.60 -38.23 41.06
CA ALA A 84 -5.99 -37.21 42.02
C ALA A 84 -7.17 -36.40 41.47
N GLN A 85 -8.20 -36.29 42.30
CA GLN A 85 -9.55 -35.86 42.02
C GLN A 85 -9.65 -34.32 41.82
N PRO A 86 -10.58 -33.81 41.00
CA PRO A 86 -10.95 -32.40 41.02
C PRO A 86 -12.02 -32.12 42.08
N VAL A 87 -11.66 -31.28 43.07
CA VAL A 87 -12.56 -30.66 44.04
C VAL A 87 -13.65 -29.85 43.33
N ARG A 88 -14.91 -30.19 43.60
CA ARG A 88 -16.11 -29.48 43.17
C ARG A 88 -16.40 -28.33 44.14
N SER A 89 -16.28 -27.09 43.68
CA SER A 89 -16.81 -25.91 44.39
C SER A 89 -18.17 -25.52 43.80
N ARG A 90 -19.17 -25.44 44.68
CA ARG A 90 -20.58 -25.14 44.42
C ARG A 90 -20.82 -23.68 43.97
N PRO A 91 -21.93 -23.39 43.27
CA PRO A 91 -22.28 -22.06 42.80
C PRO A 91 -23.04 -21.24 43.86
N GLY A 92 -22.62 -19.99 44.05
CA GLY A 92 -23.31 -18.97 44.84
C GLY A 92 -24.44 -18.30 44.04
N ARG A 93 -25.64 -18.24 44.65
CA ARG A 93 -26.82 -17.53 44.17
C ARG A 93 -26.62 -16.01 44.26
N GLY A 94 -26.72 -15.31 43.13
CA GLY A 94 -26.85 -13.85 43.07
C GLY A 94 -28.07 -13.45 42.25
N ARG A 95 -29.03 -12.79 42.92
CA ARG A 95 -30.24 -12.14 42.38
C ARG A 95 -29.79 -11.13 41.31
N GLY A 96 -30.34 -11.04 40.10
CA GLY A 96 -31.74 -10.81 39.78
C GLY A 96 -31.93 -9.35 39.39
N LEU A 97 -31.69 -8.99 38.12
CA LEU A 97 -32.19 -7.77 37.46
C LEU A 97 -32.18 -8.05 35.94
N ARG A 98 -33.32 -8.46 35.39
CA ARG A 98 -33.54 -8.65 33.95
C ARG A 98 -34.09 -7.34 33.37
N VAL A 99 -33.26 -6.59 32.66
CA VAL A 99 -33.71 -5.53 31.75
C VAL A 99 -34.20 -6.20 30.47
N ARG A 100 -35.52 -6.22 30.27
CA ARG A 100 -36.15 -6.72 29.03
C ARG A 100 -36.10 -5.61 27.99
N TYR A 101 -35.25 -5.74 26.98
CA TYR A 101 -35.40 -4.99 25.73
C TYR A 101 -36.49 -5.66 24.89
N GLY A 102 -37.57 -4.93 24.63
CA GLY A 102 -38.69 -5.36 23.79
C GLY A 102 -38.27 -5.43 22.32
N LEU A 103 -38.02 -6.63 21.82
CA LEU A 103 -37.97 -6.92 20.39
C LEU A 103 -39.41 -7.03 19.87
N ARG A 104 -39.90 -5.96 19.22
CA ARG A 104 -41.07 -6.06 18.34
C ARG A 104 -40.66 -6.88 17.12
N ARG A 105 -41.25 -8.07 16.98
CA ARG A 105 -41.37 -8.78 15.69
C ARG A 105 -42.22 -7.92 14.75
N GLN A 106 -41.66 -7.53 13.61
CA GLN A 106 -42.47 -7.21 12.43
C GLN A 106 -42.73 -8.51 11.69
N GLU A 107 -44.00 -8.86 11.59
CA GLU A 107 -44.52 -9.93 10.75
C GLU A 107 -44.48 -9.45 9.29
N VAL A 108 -43.85 -10.22 8.41
CA VAL A 108 -43.90 -10.03 6.97
C VAL A 108 -44.95 -10.98 6.39
N PRO A 109 -45.96 -10.49 5.66
CA PRO A 109 -46.96 -11.35 5.05
C PRO A 109 -46.37 -12.08 3.83
N ALA A 110 -46.70 -13.37 3.75
CA ALA A 110 -46.42 -14.25 2.62
C ALA A 110 -47.36 -13.91 1.45
N GLU A 111 -46.80 -13.52 0.31
CA GLU A 111 -47.52 -13.43 -0.95
C GLU A 111 -47.25 -14.70 -1.77
N GLN A 112 -48.35 -15.36 -2.10
CA GLN A 112 -48.48 -16.57 -2.90
C GLN A 112 -48.41 -16.20 -4.40
N GLY A 113 -47.84 -17.05 -5.25
CA GLY A 113 -47.87 -16.77 -6.70
C GLY A 113 -47.20 -17.78 -7.62
N ALA A 114 -47.95 -18.83 -7.95
CA ALA A 114 -48.00 -19.52 -9.25
C ALA A 114 -46.79 -20.35 -9.74
N GLU A 115 -46.93 -21.65 -9.51
CA GLU A 115 -46.33 -22.73 -10.29
C GLU A 115 -46.78 -22.70 -11.77
N ARG A 116 -45.86 -22.96 -12.70
CA ARG A 116 -46.17 -23.63 -13.96
C ARG A 116 -45.17 -24.76 -14.18
N GLY A 117 -45.66 -25.98 -14.00
CA GLY A 117 -44.94 -27.20 -14.31
C GLY A 117 -44.71 -27.36 -15.81
N ARG A 118 -43.54 -27.90 -16.15
CA ARG A 118 -43.37 -28.84 -17.25
C ARG A 118 -42.44 -29.95 -16.79
N ASP A 119 -43.05 -31.02 -16.34
CA ASP A 119 -42.45 -32.35 -16.22
C ASP A 119 -42.34 -32.96 -17.63
N ARG A 120 -41.13 -33.36 -18.04
CA ARG A 120 -40.90 -34.54 -18.89
C ARG A 120 -39.56 -35.20 -18.53
N ARG A 121 -39.66 -36.14 -17.58
CA ARG A 121 -39.07 -37.50 -17.56
C ARG A 121 -37.73 -37.78 -18.26
N SER A 122 -36.79 -38.21 -17.42
CA SER A 122 -35.66 -39.12 -17.56
C SER A 122 -35.44 -39.86 -18.89
N ARG A 123 -34.17 -39.90 -19.31
CA ARG A 123 -33.44 -41.12 -19.74
C ARG A 123 -31.93 -40.93 -19.57
N HIS A 124 -31.31 -41.90 -18.91
CA HIS A 124 -29.86 -42.08 -18.80
C HIS A 124 -29.20 -42.22 -20.18
N LEU A 125 -27.96 -41.76 -20.32
CA LEU A 125 -26.76 -42.58 -20.65
C LEU A 125 -25.58 -41.69 -21.10
N ALA A 126 -24.40 -42.05 -20.58
CA ALA A 126 -23.08 -41.98 -21.21
C ALA A 126 -22.52 -40.65 -21.77
N GLY A 127 -21.45 -40.19 -21.10
CA GLY A 127 -20.17 -39.93 -21.76
C GLY A 127 -20.10 -38.77 -22.77
N ALA A 128 -19.71 -37.59 -22.28
CA ALA A 128 -18.89 -36.66 -23.03
C ALA A 128 -18.14 -35.76 -22.05
N GLY A 129 -16.81 -35.81 -22.08
CA GLY A 129 -15.95 -35.03 -21.21
C GLY A 129 -16.20 -33.53 -21.36
N LEU A 130 -16.79 -32.92 -20.32
CA LEU A 130 -16.88 -31.48 -20.22
C LEU A 130 -15.48 -30.94 -19.93
N ARG A 131 -14.77 -30.53 -20.99
CA ARG A 131 -13.62 -29.66 -20.86
C ARG A 131 -14.10 -28.41 -20.12
N LEU A 132 -13.70 -28.25 -18.86
CA LEU A 132 -13.75 -26.94 -18.20
C LEU A 132 -12.85 -26.02 -19.01
N GLY A 133 -13.47 -25.28 -19.94
CA GLY A 133 -12.85 -24.13 -20.56
C GLY A 133 -12.55 -23.13 -19.44
N LEU A 134 -11.31 -23.11 -18.98
CA LEU A 134 -10.75 -21.98 -18.27
C LEU A 134 -10.93 -20.77 -19.18
N ARG A 135 -12.01 -20.02 -18.96
CA ARG A 135 -12.13 -18.65 -19.45
C ARG A 135 -11.12 -17.84 -18.67
N ARG A 136 -9.87 -17.88 -19.12
CA ARG A 136 -8.84 -16.92 -18.77
C ARG A 136 -9.24 -15.62 -19.47
N GLY A 137 -10.21 -14.91 -18.91
CA GLY A 137 -10.40 -13.49 -19.22
C GLY A 137 -9.08 -12.81 -18.86
N GLY A 138 -8.25 -12.35 -19.79
CA GLY A 138 -8.58 -11.70 -21.04
C GLY A 138 -8.64 -10.21 -20.75
N GLY A 139 -7.46 -9.61 -20.51
CA GLY A 139 -7.27 -8.16 -20.39
C GLY A 139 -7.66 -7.56 -19.04
N GLY A 140 -6.78 -7.64 -18.04
CA GLY A 140 -6.82 -6.83 -16.81
C GLY A 140 -6.54 -5.34 -17.08
N GLY A 141 -7.19 -4.77 -18.09
CA GLY A 141 -7.29 -3.33 -18.26
C GLY A 141 -7.89 -2.75 -16.99
N SER A 142 -7.19 -1.77 -16.42
CA SER A 142 -7.38 -1.33 -15.05
C SER A 142 -8.76 -0.73 -14.83
N THR A 143 -9.74 -1.57 -14.48
CA THR A 143 -11.06 -1.08 -14.13
C THR A 143 -10.88 -0.05 -13.02
N LYS A 144 -11.33 1.17 -13.28
CA LYS A 144 -11.32 2.24 -12.29
C LYS A 144 -12.53 2.07 -11.40
N LEU A 145 -12.30 2.11 -10.10
CA LEU A 145 -13.34 1.95 -9.10
C LEU A 145 -13.72 3.30 -8.51
N THR A 146 -14.98 3.41 -8.09
CA THR A 146 -15.42 4.53 -7.26
C THR A 146 -14.90 4.36 -5.84
N HIS A 147 -14.89 5.46 -5.07
CA HIS A 147 -14.53 5.37 -3.66
C HIS A 147 -15.39 4.35 -2.89
N ALA A 148 -16.71 4.33 -3.12
CA ALA A 148 -17.62 3.41 -2.44
C ALA A 148 -17.31 1.93 -2.73
N GLN A 149 -16.93 1.60 -3.98
CA GLN A 149 -16.57 0.23 -4.36
C GLN A 149 -15.30 -0.23 -3.61
N VAL A 150 -14.26 0.61 -3.57
CA VAL A 150 -13.02 0.29 -2.86
C VAL A 150 -13.27 0.20 -1.35
N SER A 151 -14.01 1.13 -0.77
CA SER A 151 -14.36 1.12 0.65
C SER A 151 -15.13 -0.14 1.05
N SER A 152 -16.02 -0.65 0.19
CA SER A 152 -16.70 -1.93 0.40
C SER A 152 -15.73 -3.11 0.37
N MET A 153 -14.78 -3.13 -0.58
CA MET A 153 -13.74 -4.17 -0.63
C MET A 153 -12.84 -4.14 0.59
N PHE A 154 -12.42 -2.95 1.02
CA PHE A 154 -11.52 -2.76 2.17
C PHE A 154 -12.19 -3.15 3.48
N SER A 155 -13.40 -2.64 3.74
CA SER A 155 -14.17 -3.00 4.93
C SER A 155 -14.46 -4.50 4.99
N GLY A 156 -14.85 -5.12 3.86
CA GLY A 156 -15.06 -6.57 3.77
C GLY A 156 -13.80 -7.42 4.01
N ALA A 157 -12.61 -6.83 3.87
CA ALA A 157 -11.33 -7.48 4.17
C ALA A 157 -10.75 -7.09 5.55
N GLY A 158 -11.44 -6.25 6.33
CA GLY A 158 -10.91 -5.72 7.59
C GLY A 158 -9.72 -4.77 7.40
N ILE A 159 -9.72 -4.01 6.30
CA ILE A 159 -8.82 -2.88 6.05
C ILE A 159 -9.56 -1.60 6.47
N THR A 160 -8.89 -0.75 7.24
CA THR A 160 -9.42 0.53 7.70
C THR A 160 -8.72 1.68 6.97
N TRP A 161 -9.30 2.88 6.99
CA TRP A 161 -8.66 4.09 6.49
C TRP A 161 -8.99 5.30 7.35
N THR A 162 -8.13 6.31 7.29
CA THR A 162 -8.32 7.60 7.98
C THR A 162 -8.03 8.74 7.03
N SER A 163 -8.87 9.77 7.04
CA SER A 163 -8.66 11.02 6.30
C SER A 163 -8.51 12.17 7.30
N THR A 164 -7.43 12.93 7.18
CA THR A 164 -7.20 14.11 8.04
C THR A 164 -8.21 15.22 7.77
N GLY A 165 -8.68 15.35 6.53
CA GLY A 165 -9.75 16.27 6.12
C GLY A 165 -11.16 15.74 6.36
N ASN A 166 -11.32 14.54 6.93
CA ASN A 166 -12.61 13.88 7.13
C ASN A 166 -13.48 13.82 5.85
N CYS A 167 -12.86 13.47 4.72
CA CYS A 167 -13.48 13.53 3.40
C CYS A 167 -12.88 12.50 2.43
N SER A 168 -13.55 12.30 1.29
CA SER A 168 -13.13 11.36 0.23
C SER A 168 -13.02 12.02 -1.15
N ASN A 169 -13.02 13.35 -1.22
CA ASN A 169 -12.88 14.08 -2.48
C ASN A 169 -11.44 14.01 -2.99
N ARG A 170 -11.25 13.40 -4.15
CA ARG A 170 -9.93 13.24 -4.80
C ARG A 170 -9.21 14.56 -5.07
N ASN A 171 -9.93 15.66 -5.25
CA ASN A 171 -9.34 16.95 -5.59
C ASN A 171 -8.88 17.74 -4.36
N VAL A 172 -8.95 17.16 -3.16
CA VAL A 172 -8.56 17.80 -1.91
C VAL A 172 -7.46 16.96 -1.24
N SER A 173 -6.29 17.55 -1.04
CA SER A 173 -5.08 16.83 -0.59
C SER A 173 -5.14 16.32 0.86
N THR A 174 -6.09 16.81 1.66
CA THR A 174 -6.32 16.31 3.03
C THR A 174 -7.34 15.16 3.06
N CYS A 175 -8.03 14.88 1.96
CA CYS A 175 -8.92 13.73 1.87
C CYS A 175 -8.14 12.44 1.65
N THR A 176 -8.67 11.33 2.14
CA THR A 176 -8.26 10.00 1.65
C THR A 176 -9.30 9.56 0.65
N SER A 177 -8.98 9.67 -0.63
CA SER A 177 -9.89 9.27 -1.70
C SER A 177 -9.47 7.93 -2.28
N PHE A 178 -10.45 7.16 -2.75
CA PHE A 178 -10.18 5.97 -3.58
C PHE A 178 -10.82 6.10 -4.96
N GLU A 179 -11.32 7.28 -5.28
CA GLU A 179 -11.94 7.56 -6.56
C GLU A 179 -10.90 7.38 -7.68
N GLN A 180 -11.27 6.60 -8.71
CA GLN A 180 -10.38 6.20 -9.81
C GLN A 180 -9.17 5.33 -9.40
N MET A 181 -9.25 4.66 -8.26
CA MET A 181 -8.30 3.60 -7.92
C MET A 181 -8.43 2.44 -8.91
N ARG A 182 -7.31 1.81 -9.29
CA ARG A 182 -7.35 0.60 -10.12
C ARG A 182 -7.93 -0.55 -9.28
N ARG A 183 -8.81 -1.36 -9.86
CA ARG A 183 -9.29 -2.60 -9.22
C ARG A 183 -8.15 -3.47 -8.74
N THR A 184 -7.10 -3.62 -9.54
CA THR A 184 -5.92 -4.44 -9.19
C THR A 184 -5.12 -3.86 -8.01
N THR A 185 -5.12 -2.54 -7.82
CA THR A 185 -4.56 -1.90 -6.62
C THR A 185 -5.39 -2.28 -5.39
N ALA A 186 -6.72 -2.14 -5.45
CA ALA A 186 -7.60 -2.50 -4.34
C ALA A 186 -7.50 -4.00 -3.98
N GLU A 187 -7.53 -4.88 -4.99
CA GLU A 187 -7.34 -6.33 -4.82
C GLU A 187 -5.95 -6.66 -4.27
N GLY A 188 -4.91 -5.96 -4.73
CA GLY A 188 -3.54 -6.09 -4.21
C GLY A 188 -3.44 -5.72 -2.74
N THR A 189 -4.09 -4.65 -2.29
CA THR A 189 -4.14 -4.27 -0.87
C THR A 189 -4.87 -5.34 -0.04
N VAL A 190 -5.99 -5.88 -0.55
CA VAL A 190 -6.72 -7.00 0.08
C VAL A 190 -5.84 -8.25 0.16
N ALA A 191 -5.10 -8.57 -0.90
CA ALA A 191 -4.18 -9.71 -0.93
C ALA A 191 -3.06 -9.54 0.10
N LEU A 192 -2.49 -8.33 0.23
CA LEU A 192 -1.49 -8.01 1.25
C LEU A 192 -2.06 -8.19 2.67
N ARG A 193 -3.27 -7.69 2.93
CA ARG A 193 -3.96 -7.84 4.23
C ARG A 193 -4.13 -9.31 4.60
N ARG A 194 -4.55 -10.14 3.64
CA ARG A 194 -4.78 -11.58 3.83
C ARG A 194 -3.47 -12.35 4.02
N ALA A 195 -2.48 -12.09 3.18
CA ALA A 195 -1.19 -12.79 3.21
C ALA A 195 -0.38 -12.46 4.47
N SER A 196 -0.40 -11.21 4.91
CA SER A 196 0.32 -10.79 6.11
C SER A 196 -0.41 -11.14 7.41
N GLY A 197 -1.74 -11.26 7.38
CA GLY A 197 -2.57 -11.35 8.58
C GLY A 197 -2.61 -10.06 9.42
N CYS A 198 -1.81 -9.05 9.08
CA CYS A 198 -1.68 -7.79 9.82
C CYS A 198 -2.83 -6.83 9.55
N ALA A 199 -3.20 -6.00 10.53
CA ALA A 199 -4.02 -4.83 10.26
C ALA A 199 -3.35 -3.90 9.24
N ILE A 200 -4.14 -3.28 8.37
CA ILE A 200 -3.71 -2.25 7.43
C ILE A 200 -4.60 -1.04 7.63
N LEU A 201 -3.99 0.08 8.04
CA LEU A 201 -4.62 1.39 8.11
C LEU A 201 -4.16 2.25 6.93
N VAL A 202 -5.02 2.42 5.93
CA VAL A 202 -4.78 3.27 4.75
C VAL A 202 -4.87 4.75 5.13
N THR A 203 -3.90 5.55 4.70
CA THR A 203 -3.78 6.98 5.03
C THR A 203 -3.86 7.87 3.79
N GLY A 204 -3.62 7.31 2.61
CA GLY A 204 -3.67 8.01 1.34
C GLY A 204 -4.05 7.06 0.23
N GLY A 205 -4.70 7.58 -0.80
CA GLY A 205 -5.16 6.79 -1.93
C GLY A 205 -4.91 7.56 -3.20
N THR A 206 -5.94 8.19 -3.71
CA THR A 206 -5.95 8.76 -5.06
C THR A 206 -5.97 10.27 -5.09
N GLU A 207 -6.01 10.93 -3.93
CA GLU A 207 -6.09 12.39 -3.80
C GLU A 207 -4.97 13.17 -4.53
N THR A 208 -5.21 14.45 -4.76
CA THR A 208 -4.21 15.37 -5.29
C THR A 208 -3.10 15.67 -4.27
N GLY A 209 -1.95 16.16 -4.75
CA GLY A 209 -0.80 16.50 -3.90
C GLY A 209 0.37 15.50 -3.97
N HIS A 210 0.21 14.43 -4.74
CA HIS A 210 1.24 13.40 -4.97
C HIS A 210 2.05 13.66 -6.24
N ALA A 211 3.22 13.02 -6.35
CA ALA A 211 4.04 13.08 -7.56
C ALA A 211 3.31 12.50 -8.79
N ASN A 212 3.48 13.17 -9.93
CA ASN A 212 2.93 12.74 -11.21
C ASN A 212 3.72 11.56 -11.81
N GLY A 213 3.10 10.84 -12.73
CA GLY A 213 3.73 9.76 -13.48
C GLY A 213 2.76 8.62 -13.80
N THR A 214 3.19 7.68 -14.64
CA THR A 214 2.37 6.51 -15.03
C THR A 214 1.91 5.73 -13.80
N TYR A 215 2.86 5.36 -12.93
CA TYR A 215 2.60 4.65 -11.68
C TYR A 215 2.48 5.66 -10.53
N SER A 216 1.32 6.31 -10.40
CA SER A 216 1.07 7.36 -9.42
C SER A 216 -0.25 7.16 -8.65
N HIS A 217 -0.42 7.90 -7.56
CA HIS A 217 -1.69 8.01 -6.81
C HIS A 217 -2.81 8.52 -7.72
N TRP A 218 -2.53 9.56 -8.51
CA TRP A 218 -3.49 10.11 -9.46
C TRP A 218 -3.88 9.14 -10.59
N ASN A 219 -3.02 8.18 -10.90
CA ASN A 219 -3.37 7.12 -11.84
C ASN A 219 -3.84 5.84 -11.14
N GLY A 220 -4.09 5.90 -9.82
CA GLY A 220 -4.70 4.83 -9.04
C GLY A 220 -3.84 3.57 -8.90
N TYR A 221 -2.52 3.69 -9.09
CA TYR A 221 -1.55 2.60 -8.96
C TYR A 221 -1.04 2.42 -7.54
N LYS A 222 -1.25 3.43 -6.69
CA LYS A 222 -0.61 3.53 -5.38
C LYS A 222 -1.62 3.66 -4.25
N VAL A 223 -1.21 3.19 -3.08
CA VAL A 223 -1.92 3.33 -1.80
C VAL A 223 -0.88 3.59 -0.73
N ASP A 224 -1.18 4.56 0.15
CA ASP A 224 -0.38 4.81 1.34
C ASP A 224 -1.02 4.18 2.56
N PHE A 225 -0.22 3.51 3.39
CA PHE A 225 -0.71 3.03 4.68
C PHE A 225 0.26 3.27 5.83
N SER A 226 -0.33 3.36 7.01
CA SER A 226 0.35 3.57 8.27
C SER A 226 1.42 2.50 8.49
N PRO A 227 2.59 2.88 9.03
CA PRO A 227 3.72 2.01 9.19
C PRO A 227 3.62 1.10 10.43
N GLN A 228 2.48 0.44 10.60
CA GLN A 228 2.24 -0.43 11.75
C GLN A 228 3.32 -1.52 11.84
N SER A 229 3.71 -1.87 13.06
CA SER A 229 4.85 -2.78 13.31
C SER A 229 4.67 -4.14 12.63
N CYS A 230 3.46 -4.72 12.71
CA CYS A 230 3.14 -6.00 12.08
C CYS A 230 3.41 -5.98 10.56
N ILE A 231 2.78 -5.04 9.83
CA ILE A 231 2.90 -5.00 8.37
C ILE A 231 4.31 -4.62 7.92
N SER A 232 4.98 -3.73 8.67
CA SER A 232 6.38 -3.35 8.39
C SER A 232 7.32 -4.55 8.57
N ASN A 233 7.12 -5.37 9.61
CA ASN A 233 7.91 -6.58 9.82
C ASN A 233 7.63 -7.63 8.74
N TYR A 234 6.38 -7.80 8.32
CA TYR A 234 6.04 -8.70 7.23
C TYR A 234 6.74 -8.29 5.92
N ILE A 235 6.60 -7.02 5.51
CA ILE A 235 7.24 -6.49 4.29
C ILE A 235 8.75 -6.71 4.33
N THR A 236 9.41 -6.28 5.41
CA THR A 236 10.87 -6.29 5.51
C THR A 236 11.48 -7.70 5.64
N ARG A 237 10.71 -8.68 6.15
CA ARG A 237 11.16 -10.07 6.28
C ARG A 237 10.80 -10.95 5.08
N THR A 238 9.71 -10.65 4.39
CA THR A 238 9.15 -11.50 3.34
C THR A 238 9.50 -11.02 1.93
N PHE A 239 9.66 -9.70 1.73
CA PHE A 239 9.92 -9.14 0.41
C PHE A 239 11.40 -8.84 0.18
N THR A 240 11.83 -8.93 -1.07
CA THR A 240 13.22 -8.69 -1.45
C THR A 240 13.52 -7.21 -1.39
N ARG A 241 14.50 -6.78 -0.59
CA ARG A 241 15.00 -5.40 -0.63
C ARG A 241 15.67 -5.13 -1.97
N ILE A 242 15.28 -4.06 -2.65
CA ILE A 242 15.78 -3.71 -4.00
C ILE A 242 16.66 -2.45 -4.02
N GLY A 243 16.91 -1.83 -2.87
CA GLY A 243 17.73 -0.63 -2.74
C GLY A 243 16.94 0.52 -2.12
N ASP A 244 17.51 1.72 -2.18
CA ASP A 244 16.83 2.95 -1.78
C ASP A 244 16.38 3.72 -3.03
N ARG A 245 15.20 4.32 -2.98
CA ARG A 245 14.72 5.22 -4.03
C ARG A 245 15.53 6.53 -4.00
N GLY A 246 15.45 7.34 -5.05
CA GLY A 246 16.20 8.61 -5.15
C GLY A 246 16.01 9.62 -4.01
N ASP A 247 14.98 9.46 -3.17
CA ASP A 247 14.72 10.25 -1.97
C ASP A 247 15.16 9.56 -0.66
N GLY A 248 15.86 8.42 -0.75
CA GLY A 248 16.36 7.65 0.39
C GLY A 248 15.36 6.66 0.98
N ALA A 249 14.14 6.55 0.44
CA ALA A 249 13.16 5.59 0.93
C ALA A 249 13.59 4.15 0.60
N ALA A 250 13.74 3.30 1.62
CA ALA A 250 14.08 1.90 1.42
C ALA A 250 12.96 1.17 0.68
N GLN A 251 13.31 0.46 -0.40
CA GLN A 251 12.36 -0.22 -1.27
C GLN A 251 12.44 -1.75 -1.14
N TYR A 252 11.27 -2.37 -1.13
CA TYR A 252 11.07 -3.81 -1.07
C TYR A 252 10.15 -4.24 -2.20
N LYS A 253 10.44 -5.39 -2.83
CA LYS A 253 9.66 -5.93 -3.94
C LYS A 253 9.07 -7.28 -3.54
N SER A 254 7.75 -7.38 -3.64
CA SER A 254 7.05 -8.66 -3.46
C SER A 254 7.32 -9.60 -4.65
N ALA A 255 7.13 -10.91 -4.45
CA ALA A 255 7.21 -11.89 -5.54
C ALA A 255 6.24 -11.59 -6.69
N SER A 256 5.11 -10.93 -6.40
CA SER A 256 4.14 -10.47 -7.39
C SER A 256 4.57 -9.23 -8.17
N GLY A 257 5.73 -8.64 -7.87
CA GLY A 257 6.25 -7.48 -8.59
C GLY A 257 5.90 -6.12 -7.99
N ASN A 258 4.97 -6.04 -7.03
CA ASN A 258 4.63 -4.78 -6.34
C ASN A 258 5.81 -4.25 -5.52
N VAL A 259 5.95 -2.92 -5.49
CA VAL A 259 7.05 -2.20 -4.83
C VAL A 259 6.53 -1.43 -3.62
N TYR A 260 7.25 -1.54 -2.51
CA TYR A 260 6.91 -0.96 -1.21
C TYR A 260 8.06 -0.04 -0.80
N ALA A 261 7.83 1.26 -0.78
CA ALA A 261 8.81 2.27 -0.38
C ALA A 261 8.49 2.77 1.04
N ARG A 262 9.50 2.83 1.89
CA ARG A 262 9.33 3.31 3.27
C ARG A 262 9.67 4.80 3.39
N GLU A 263 8.65 5.66 3.41
CA GLU A 263 8.79 7.12 3.51
C GLU A 263 8.75 7.65 4.96
N GLY A 264 9.33 6.91 5.91
CA GLY A 264 9.35 7.29 7.33
C GLY A 264 7.97 7.20 8.01
N SER A 265 7.06 8.12 7.67
CA SER A 265 5.71 8.28 8.22
C SER A 265 4.67 7.30 7.66
N HIS A 266 4.92 6.71 6.51
CA HIS A 266 4.03 5.74 5.86
C HIS A 266 4.78 4.80 4.91
N TRP A 267 4.06 3.79 4.44
CA TRP A 267 4.45 2.98 3.30
C TRP A 267 3.77 3.51 2.05
N ASP A 268 4.57 3.85 1.04
CA ASP A 268 4.16 4.19 -0.32
C ASP A 268 4.24 2.90 -1.15
N VAL A 269 3.09 2.35 -1.57
CA VAL A 269 3.05 1.06 -2.27
C VAL A 269 2.53 1.20 -3.67
N THR A 270 3.31 0.73 -4.64
CA THR A 270 2.97 0.70 -6.06
C THR A 270 2.60 -0.71 -6.51
N PHE A 271 1.41 -0.85 -7.09
CA PHE A 271 0.89 -2.11 -7.60
C PHE A 271 1.04 -2.20 -9.12
N HIS A 272 1.81 -3.16 -9.62
CA HIS A 272 2.13 -3.30 -11.05
C HIS A 272 1.23 -4.28 -11.83
N ASN A 273 0.37 -5.00 -11.12
CA ASN A 273 -0.46 -6.07 -11.68
C ASN A 273 -1.85 -5.58 -12.11
#